data_AF-E2CNS2-F1
#
_entry.id   AF-E2CNS2-F1
#
_cell.length_a   1.000
_cell.length_b   1.000
_cell.length_c   1.000
_cell.angle_alpha   90.00
_cell.angle_beta   90.00
_cell.angle_gamma   90.00
#
_symmetry.space_group_name_H-M   'P 1'
#
loop_
_entity.id
_entity.type
_entity.pdbx_description
1 polymer ?
#
loop_
_entity_poly.entity_id
_entity_poly.type
_entity_poly.pdbx_seq_one_letter_code
_entity_poly.pdbx_strand_id
1 'polypeptide(L)'
;MTCPLRSTPETDPLTKAQEDLLVEISGRKCAWRVGGGWRPKGSNRRIRLETADKLVIRGLAVEVAGKGTTRLELTHSGEAEALHIKKQRRAR
;
A
#
# COMPACT_ATOMS: atom_id res chain seq x y z
N MET A 1 -35.90 -12.10 10.49
CA MET A 1 -35.01 -10.93 10.30
C MET A 1 -33.76 -11.44 9.59
N THR A 2 -33.69 -11.26 8.27
CA THR A 2 -32.61 -11.81 7.43
C THR A 2 -31.57 -10.73 7.22
N CYS A 3 -30.36 -10.92 7.76
CA CYS A 3 -29.23 -10.05 7.49
C CYS A 3 -28.85 -10.17 5.99
N PRO A 4 -28.76 -9.07 5.23
CA PRO A 4 -28.31 -9.16 3.86
C PRO A 4 -26.85 -9.58 3.84
N LEU A 5 -26.55 -10.51 2.93
CA LEU A 5 -25.21 -10.96 2.58
C LEU A 5 -24.27 -9.75 2.48
N ARG A 6 -23.28 -9.71 3.38
CA ARG A 6 -22.12 -8.84 3.29
C ARG A 6 -21.45 -9.18 1.95
N SER A 7 -21.68 -8.36 0.93
CA SER A 7 -20.93 -8.42 -0.32
C SER A 7 -19.46 -8.46 0.04
N THR A 8 -18.83 -9.60 -0.18
CA THR A 8 -17.38 -9.70 -0.18
C THR A 8 -16.89 -8.62 -1.14
N PRO A 9 -16.04 -7.67 -0.72
CA PRO A 9 -15.43 -6.78 -1.68
C PRO A 9 -14.53 -7.68 -2.52
N GLU A 10 -15.04 -8.07 -3.69
CA GLU A 10 -14.28 -8.55 -4.84
C GLU A 10 -13.06 -7.62 -4.89
N THR A 11 -11.92 -8.11 -4.41
CA THR A 11 -10.76 -7.25 -4.20
C THR A 11 -10.21 -7.02 -5.59
N ASP A 12 -10.62 -5.91 -6.23
CA ASP A 12 -10.17 -5.60 -7.60
C ASP A 12 -8.67 -5.83 -7.69
N PRO A 13 -8.14 -6.40 -8.78
CA PRO A 13 -6.71 -6.59 -8.90
C PRO A 13 -5.96 -5.28 -8.65
N LEU A 14 -4.86 -5.35 -7.88
CA LEU A 14 -4.05 -4.17 -7.60
C LEU A 14 -3.58 -3.57 -8.91
N THR A 15 -3.71 -2.25 -9.04
CA THR A 15 -3.15 -1.56 -10.20
C THR A 15 -1.62 -1.60 -10.13
N LYS A 16 -0.95 -1.54 -11.28
CA LYS A 16 0.52 -1.54 -11.34
C LYS A 16 1.18 -0.49 -10.44
N ALA A 17 0.55 0.69 -10.28
CA ALA A 17 1.02 1.74 -9.39
C ALA A 17 0.92 1.36 -7.89
N GLN A 18 -0.11 0.62 -7.50
CA GLN A 18 -0.29 0.11 -6.13
C GLN A 18 0.71 -1.01 -5.83
N GLU A 19 0.91 -1.92 -6.77
CA GLU A 19 1.93 -2.96 -6.65
C GLU A 19 3.33 -2.36 -6.53
N ASP A 20 3.68 -1.38 -7.38
CA ASP A 20 4.96 -0.69 -7.31
C ASP A 20 5.15 -0.01 -5.94
N LEU A 21 4.11 0.64 -5.41
CA LEU A 21 4.14 1.26 -4.09
C LEU A 21 4.40 0.21 -2.99
N LEU A 22 3.68 -0.92 -3.00
CA LEU A 22 3.87 -2.03 -2.06
C LEU A 22 5.31 -2.58 -2.11
N VAL A 23 5.81 -2.83 -3.32
CA VAL A 23 7.17 -3.33 -3.55
C VAL A 23 8.23 -2.33 -3.08
N GLU A 24 8.05 -1.03 -3.38
CA GLU A 24 8.96 0.03 -2.95
C GLU A 24 9.00 0.19 -1.42
N ILE A 25 7.86 0.10 -0.73
CA ILE A 25 7.80 0.24 0.73
C ILE A 25 8.35 -1.03 1.43
N SER A 26 8.04 -2.23 0.94
CA SER A 26 8.47 -3.49 1.59
C SER A 26 10.00 -3.64 1.73
N GLY A 27 10.78 -2.96 0.88
CA GLY A 27 12.24 -2.96 0.98
C GLY A 27 12.83 -1.83 1.85
N ARG A 28 12.03 -0.80 2.15
CA ARG A 28 12.54 0.48 2.70
C ARG A 28 11.80 0.95 3.95
N LYS A 29 10.91 0.11 4.46
CA LYS A 29 10.11 0.20 5.70
C LYS A 29 8.97 1.21 5.70
N CYS A 30 9.11 2.38 5.07
CA CYS A 30 8.05 3.39 5.09
C CYS A 30 8.04 4.36 3.89
N ALA A 31 6.89 5.00 3.67
CA ALA A 31 6.74 6.18 2.82
C ALA A 31 6.28 7.39 3.64
N TRP A 32 6.75 8.59 3.31
CA TRP A 32 6.39 9.83 4.02
C TRP A 32 5.35 10.61 3.24
N ARG A 33 4.38 11.21 3.93
CA ARG A 33 3.39 12.10 3.32
C ARG A 33 4.06 13.44 2.99
N VAL A 34 4.06 13.82 1.71
CA VAL A 34 4.69 15.05 1.22
C VAL A 34 3.77 15.76 0.24
N GLY A 35 3.50 17.06 0.44
CA GLY A 35 2.92 18.00 -0.54
C GLY A 35 1.87 17.44 -1.51
N GLY A 36 0.92 16.61 -1.04
CA GLY A 36 -0.13 16.01 -1.87
C GLY A 36 0.12 14.57 -2.37
N GLY A 37 1.07 13.84 -1.78
CA GLY A 37 1.35 12.45 -2.12
C GLY A 37 2.19 11.72 -1.07
N TRP A 38 2.60 10.51 -1.41
CA TRP A 38 3.47 9.65 -0.62
C TRP A 38 4.82 9.49 -1.30
N ARG A 39 5.89 9.58 -0.51
CA ARG A 39 7.26 9.40 -0.99
C ARG A 39 7.93 8.26 -0.24
N PRO A 40 8.14 7.09 -0.88
CA PRO A 40 8.89 6.00 -0.29
C PRO A 40 10.29 6.45 0.13
N LYS A 41 10.78 5.95 1.26
CA LYS A 41 12.11 6.30 1.77
C LYS A 41 13.18 6.02 0.70
N GLY A 42 14.08 6.97 0.46
CA GLY A 42 15.13 6.86 -0.56
C GLY A 42 14.66 6.83 -2.02
N SER A 43 13.38 7.08 -2.29
CA SER A 43 12.82 7.22 -3.65
C SER A 43 12.53 8.69 -3.91
N ASN A 44 12.79 9.16 -5.13
CA ASN A 44 12.32 10.49 -5.58
C ASN A 44 10.93 10.42 -6.20
N ARG A 45 10.37 9.22 -6.35
CA ARG A 45 9.04 9.01 -6.89
C ARG A 45 8.00 9.52 -5.89
N ARG A 46 7.08 10.34 -6.38
CA ARG A 46 5.87 10.75 -5.66
C ARG A 46 4.72 9.90 -6.14
N ILE A 47 4.01 9.31 -5.20
CA ILE A 47 2.85 8.47 -5.47
C ILE A 47 1.61 9.21 -4.99
N ARG A 48 0.52 9.15 -5.75
CA ARG A 48 -0.71 9.90 -5.45
C ARG A 48 -1.32 9.41 -4.14
N LEU A 49 -1.97 10.30 -3.40
CA LEU A 49 -2.65 9.98 -2.14
C LEU A 49 -3.65 8.83 -2.32
N GLU A 50 -4.48 8.89 -3.36
CA GLU A 50 -5.49 7.88 -3.67
C GLU A 50 -4.92 6.45 -3.80
N THR A 51 -3.67 6.32 -4.26
CA THR A 51 -3.02 5.01 -4.43
C THR A 51 -2.73 4.38 -3.08
N ALA A 52 -2.24 5.17 -2.13
CA ALA A 52 -1.98 4.72 -0.77
C ALA A 52 -3.29 4.54 0.03
N ASP A 53 -4.26 5.43 -0.13
CA ASP A 53 -5.55 5.33 0.55
C ASP A 53 -6.24 4.00 0.21
N LYS A 54 -6.19 3.59 -1.06
CA LYS A 54 -6.69 2.28 -1.48
C LYS A 54 -5.95 1.10 -0.85
N LEU A 55 -4.64 1.21 -0.60
CA LEU A 55 -3.89 0.17 0.12
C LEU A 55 -4.25 0.13 1.61
N VAL A 56 -4.52 1.29 2.21
CA VAL A 56 -4.96 1.41 3.60
C VAL A 56 -6.36 0.82 3.78
N ILE A 57 -7.30 1.16 2.89
CA ILE A 57 -8.66 0.60 2.88
C ILE A 57 -8.64 -0.93 2.75
N ARG A 58 -7.68 -1.48 2.01
CA ARG A 58 -7.49 -2.93 1.85
C ARG A 58 -6.77 -3.60 3.03
N GLY A 59 -6.32 -2.84 4.02
CA GLY A 59 -5.57 -3.36 5.15
C GLY A 59 -4.16 -3.85 4.79
N LEU A 60 -3.61 -3.44 3.64
CA LEU A 60 -2.25 -3.76 3.22
C LEU A 60 -1.23 -2.74 3.74
N ALA A 61 -1.68 -1.53 4.04
CA ALA A 61 -0.85 -0.48 4.63
C ALA A 61 -1.60 0.22 5.76
N VAL A 62 -0.85 0.90 6.63
CA VAL A 62 -1.39 1.72 7.71
C VAL A 62 -0.72 3.07 7.72
N GLU A 63 -1.51 4.12 7.94
CA GLU A 63 -1.00 5.45 8.21
C GLU A 63 -0.65 5.57 9.69
N VAL A 64 0.60 5.90 9.96
CA VAL A 64 1.11 6.15 11.31
C VAL A 64 1.44 7.64 11.40
N ALA A 65 0.67 8.36 12.23
CA ALA A 65 0.93 9.77 12.50
C ALA A 65 2.21 9.93 13.34
N GLY A 66 3.21 10.64 12.80
CA GLY A 66 4.42 11.01 13.53
C GLY A 66 4.37 12.46 14.05
N LYS A 67 5.37 12.87 14.83
CA LYS A 67 5.53 14.23 15.40
C LYS A 67 5.59 15.40 14.39
N GLY A 68 5.48 15.14 13.08
CA GLY A 68 5.53 16.19 12.06
C GLY A 68 5.19 15.73 10.64
N THR A 69 5.24 14.43 10.35
CA THR A 69 4.78 13.88 9.07
C THR A 69 4.19 12.51 9.28
N THR A 70 3.05 12.25 8.64
CA THR A 70 2.45 10.92 8.58
C THR A 70 3.32 10.02 7.73
N ARG A 71 3.62 8.83 8.23
CA ARG A 71 4.30 7.78 7.49
C ARG A 71 3.32 6.66 7.16
N LEU A 72 3.48 6.07 5.99
CA LEU A 72 2.77 4.89 5.55
C LEU A 72 3.68 3.69 5.80
N GLU A 73 3.21 2.74 6.59
CA GLU A 73 3.90 1.48 6.90
C GLU A 73 3.08 0.32 6.35
N LEU A 74 3.75 -0.76 5.93
CA LEU A 74 3.02 -1.96 5.49
C LEU A 74 2.54 -2.75 6.69
N THR A 75 1.36 -3.36 6.56
CA THR A 75 0.93 -4.40 7.48
C THR A 75 1.63 -5.72 7.14
N HIS A 76 1.51 -6.72 8.02
CA HIS A 76 1.99 -8.07 7.73
C HIS A 76 1.42 -8.60 6.40
N SER A 77 0.14 -8.35 6.14
CA SER A 77 -0.51 -8.72 4.88
C SER A 77 0.06 -7.96 3.68
N GLY A 78 0.34 -6.66 3.82
CA GLY A 78 0.98 -5.88 2.76
C GLY A 78 2.40 -6.32 2.45
N GLU A 79 3.17 -6.73 3.45
CA GLU A 79 4.51 -7.29 3.24
C GLU A 79 4.47 -8.64 2.51
N ALA A 80 3.53 -9.52 2.90
CA ALA A 80 3.32 -10.80 2.23
C ALA A 80 2.93 -10.60 0.76
N GLU A 81 2.01 -9.66 0.49
CA GLU A 81 1.58 -9.31 -0.87
C GLU A 81 2.72 -8.72 -1.70
N ALA A 82 3.50 -7.80 -1.13
CA ALA A 82 4.65 -7.21 -1.81
C ALA A 82 5.71 -8.27 -2.16
N LEU A 83 5.92 -9.26 -1.27
CA LEU A 83 6.81 -10.39 -1.53
C LEU A 83 6.25 -11.30 -2.63
N HIS A 84 4.94 -11.57 -2.63
CA HIS A 84 4.27 -12.33 -3.68
C HIS A 84 4.49 -11.66 -5.04
N ILE A 85 4.21 -10.35 -5.14
CA ILE A 85 4.41 -9.55 -6.36
C ILE A 85 5.87 -9.61 -6.82
N LYS A 86 6.85 -9.46 -5.91
CA LYS A 86 8.28 -9.59 -6.24
C LYS A 86 8.63 -10.94 -6.84
N LYS A 87 8.09 -12.03 -6.26
CA LYS A 87 8.31 -13.40 -6.78
C LYS A 87 7.72 -13.58 -8.17
N GLN A 88 6.48 -13.13 -8.38
CA GLN A 88 5.84 -13.18 -9.71
C GLN A 88 6.62 -12.37 -10.76
N ARG A 89 7.10 -11.18 -10.41
CA ARG A 89 7.92 -10.35 -11.32
C ARG A 89 9.25 -10.98 -11.70
N ARG A 90 9.83 -11.82 -10.84
CA ARG A 90 11.09 -12.54 -11.13
C ARG A 90 10.88 -13.81 -11.96
N ALA A 91 9.68 -14.40 -11.90
CA ALA A 91 9.32 -15.59 -12.65
C ALA A 91 8.85 -15.29 -14.09
N ARG A 92 8.64 -14.02 -14.42
CA ARG A 92 8.42 -13.50 -15.77
C ARG A 92 9.74 -13.08 -16.40
#